data_AF-A0A3R6RAZ9-F1
#
_entry.id   AF-A0A3R6RAZ9-F1
#
_cell.length_a   1.000
_cell.length_b   1.000
_cell.length_c   1.000
_cell.angle_alpha   90.00
_cell.angle_beta   90.00
_cell.angle_gamma   90.00
#
_symmetry.space_group_name_H-M   'P 1'
#
loop_
_entity.id
_entity.type
_entity.pdbx_description
1 polymer ?
#
loop_
_entity_poly.entity_id
_entity_poly.type
_entity_poly.pdbx_seq_one_letter_code
_entity_poly.pdbx_strand_id
1 'polypeptide(L)'
;MKFHRNTASAIMFAAALSLTACSAGGEKTDVTQRAPKETEAGMGELISELKGEEAKEPMKGDNQALVEIGTAQELEQFRDRVNEGEAALDAVLTADIDLSSVCGADAGNWVPFEEYNGVFDGGGHEISGLYIEAEEGDGALFQTIGYTGIVKDLGIAGARIQVPGTAAALAIRNEGIVENCYSRDGQLKGHEAMGLLRESAEESSVSGCYVTGSVEGKDRAAGIVGFTYSAELSGCRNEAGIITTEQSGCAAGIAGSVQNSRVENCSNSGTVDGAWDTGGVIGGASEQSMITGCCNTAAVTGKGRTAGIAAMLGQSVIDRCYNTGSVSGVNAVAGILAMTKGSTPQTKCVVANCFNRGEISADQLCAGISLGGNCVIVNNYSRGSVLSGNNGIYGAAGLSDRGGIMSGDEVETFLYNSYSACTLSEKAGGLSYSDTMTEMDSVFYQSDTAVGYYFNRRDGVQDKSFAVSEEQLTGREILDQLNAYVDGHPALPEGCAEGAEEVVLDKWKAGNDGYPVFEWE
;
A
#
# COMPACT_ATOMS: atom_id res chain seq x y z
N MET A 1 -4.05 34.40 5.26
CA MET A 1 -3.57 34.32 6.67
C MET A 1 -4.79 34.18 7.59
N LYS A 2 -4.80 33.11 8.42
CA LYS A 2 -5.68 32.77 9.56
C LYS A 2 -7.12 32.28 9.32
N PHE A 3 -7.22 30.96 9.09
CA PHE A 3 -7.97 29.93 9.83
C PHE A 3 -9.18 30.32 10.70
N HIS A 4 -10.31 29.65 10.42
CA HIS A 4 -11.07 28.91 11.44
C HIS A 4 -11.44 27.51 10.90
N ARG A 5 -10.90 26.49 11.58
CA ARG A 5 -11.27 25.07 11.56
C ARG A 5 -12.16 24.79 12.78
N ASN A 6 -12.92 23.68 12.71
CA ASN A 6 -13.77 23.02 13.71
C ASN A 6 -15.27 23.20 13.40
N THR A 7 -16.12 22.18 13.31
CA THR A 7 -16.09 20.80 13.86
C THR A 7 -17.11 19.92 13.13
N ALA A 8 -16.74 18.68 12.81
CA ALA A 8 -17.60 17.50 12.94
C ALA A 8 -16.70 16.24 12.94
N SER A 9 -16.18 15.90 14.12
CA SER A 9 -15.56 14.60 14.39
C SER A 9 -16.12 14.18 15.75
N ALA A 10 -16.98 13.17 15.74
CA ALA A 10 -17.50 12.53 16.93
C ALA A 10 -17.99 11.13 16.54
N ILE A 11 -17.11 10.14 16.63
CA ILE A 11 -17.36 8.81 17.23
C ILE A 11 -15.98 8.13 17.41
N MET A 12 -15.77 7.62 18.63
CA MET A 12 -14.64 6.82 19.17
C MET A 12 -13.33 7.52 19.51
N PHE A 13 -13.16 7.86 20.80
CA PHE A 13 -12.11 7.29 21.68
C PHE A 13 -12.40 7.70 23.14
N ALA A 14 -12.76 6.74 23.97
CA ALA A 14 -12.79 6.91 25.43
C ALA A 14 -11.46 6.41 26.00
N ALA A 15 -10.47 7.30 26.11
CA ALA A 15 -9.22 7.01 26.80
C ALA A 15 -9.36 7.39 28.29
N ALA A 16 -9.20 6.40 29.16
CA ALA A 16 -9.07 6.59 30.60
C ALA A 16 -7.73 7.27 30.93
N LEU A 17 -7.79 8.38 31.67
CA LEU A 17 -6.62 9.05 32.23
C LEU A 17 -5.99 8.21 33.35
N SER A 18 -4.66 8.03 33.31
CA SER A 18 -3.85 8.06 34.52
C SER A 18 -2.48 8.68 34.25
N LEU A 19 -2.30 9.95 34.61
CA LEU A 19 -0.99 10.57 34.75
C LEU A 19 -0.34 10.08 36.05
N THR A 20 0.88 9.55 35.95
CA THR A 20 1.86 9.54 37.05
C THR A 20 3.05 10.40 36.66
N ALA A 21 3.20 11.54 37.34
CA ALA A 21 4.44 12.32 37.36
C ALA A 21 4.92 12.40 38.81
N CYS A 22 6.16 11.97 39.04
CA CYS A 22 6.83 12.08 40.33
C CYS A 22 7.47 13.48 40.51
N SER A 23 7.23 14.03 41.71
CA SER A 23 8.04 14.97 42.50
C SER A 23 8.43 16.35 41.92
N ALA A 24 7.88 17.43 42.51
CA ALA A 24 8.53 18.19 43.59
C ALA A 24 7.67 19.40 44.04
N GLY A 25 7.43 19.52 45.35
CA GLY A 25 7.24 20.80 46.05
C GLY A 25 5.81 21.34 46.24
N GLY A 26 5.34 21.31 47.49
CA GLY A 26 4.68 22.50 48.09
C GLY A 26 3.15 22.52 48.24
N GLU A 27 2.72 22.27 49.48
CA GLU A 27 1.51 22.79 50.16
C GLU A 27 0.11 22.20 49.88
N LYS A 28 -0.53 21.89 51.03
CA LYS A 28 -1.81 21.22 51.23
C LYS A 28 -2.98 22.19 50.99
N THR A 29 -4.09 21.73 50.41
CA THR A 29 -5.44 22.13 50.86
C THR A 29 -6.50 21.06 50.56
N ASP A 30 -7.18 20.69 51.65
CA ASP A 30 -8.48 20.06 51.89
C ASP A 30 -9.25 19.27 50.81
N VAL A 31 -9.54 18.00 51.16
CA VAL A 31 -10.48 17.10 50.48
C VAL A 31 -11.85 17.23 51.15
N THR A 32 -12.85 17.71 50.43
CA THR A 32 -14.26 17.45 50.77
C THR A 32 -14.90 16.57 49.71
N GLN A 33 -15.33 15.39 50.15
CA GLN A 33 -16.10 14.42 49.38
C GLN A 33 -17.43 15.02 48.92
N ARG A 34 -17.78 14.86 47.64
CA ARG A 34 -19.16 14.88 47.16
C ARG A 34 -19.37 13.72 46.19
N ALA A 35 -20.30 12.84 46.55
CA ALA A 35 -20.73 11.70 45.74
C ALA A 35 -21.38 12.16 44.42
N PRO A 36 -21.29 11.37 43.33
CA PRO A 36 -21.97 11.69 42.07
C PRO A 36 -23.48 11.49 42.22
N LYS A 37 -24.25 12.51 41.80
CA LYS A 37 -25.68 12.38 41.54
C LYS A 37 -25.87 11.91 40.11
N GLU A 38 -26.66 10.86 39.96
CA GLU A 38 -27.16 10.30 38.70
C GLU A 38 -27.85 11.37 37.84
N THR A 39 -27.55 11.36 36.54
CA THR A 39 -28.37 11.96 35.48
C THR A 39 -28.42 11.00 34.30
N GLU A 40 -29.23 9.94 34.43
CA GLU A 40 -29.59 9.02 33.34
C GLU A 40 -30.71 9.57 32.43
N ALA A 41 -31.28 10.74 32.75
CA ALA A 41 -32.43 11.29 32.02
C ALA A 41 -32.09 11.97 30.68
N GLY A 42 -30.82 12.27 30.39
CA GLY A 42 -30.41 12.96 29.15
C GLY A 42 -30.00 12.04 28.00
N MET A 43 -29.69 10.78 28.28
CA MET A 43 -29.19 9.84 27.27
C MET A 43 -30.33 9.21 26.46
N GLY A 44 -31.53 9.11 27.02
CA GLY A 44 -32.70 8.53 26.36
C GLY A 44 -33.26 9.39 25.22
N GLU A 45 -33.20 10.72 25.35
CA GLU A 45 -33.66 11.67 24.31
C GLU A 45 -32.69 11.69 23.11
N LEU A 46 -31.38 11.76 23.37
CA LEU A 46 -30.32 11.70 22.35
C LEU A 46 -30.30 10.38 21.57
N ILE A 47 -30.55 9.24 22.23
CA ILE A 47 -30.66 7.92 21.56
C ILE A 47 -31.95 7.82 20.72
N SER A 48 -33.01 8.57 21.07
CA SER A 48 -34.23 8.61 20.26
C SER A 48 -34.09 9.50 19.02
N GLU A 49 -33.34 10.60 19.12
CA GLU A 49 -33.00 11.46 17.97
C GLU A 49 -32.05 10.74 17.01
N LEU A 50 -31.03 10.01 17.51
CA LEU A 50 -30.10 9.21 16.69
C LEU A 50 -30.74 7.97 16.04
N LYS A 51 -31.88 7.49 16.54
CA LYS A 51 -32.64 6.37 15.94
C LYS A 51 -33.68 6.83 14.90
N GLY A 52 -33.86 8.13 14.73
CA GLY A 52 -34.76 8.72 13.75
C GLY A 52 -34.09 9.10 12.42
N GLU A 53 -32.75 9.06 12.35
CA GLU A 53 -32.03 9.24 11.08
C GLU A 53 -31.90 7.87 10.40
N GLU A 54 -32.75 7.64 9.40
CA GLU A 54 -32.52 6.59 8.43
C GLU A 54 -31.10 6.71 7.88
N ALA A 55 -30.36 5.61 7.87
CA ALA A 55 -29.08 5.51 7.17
C ALA A 55 -29.28 6.03 5.75
N LYS A 56 -28.58 7.11 5.40
CA LYS A 56 -28.55 7.57 4.01
C LYS A 56 -27.90 6.46 3.19
N GLU A 57 -28.69 5.82 2.34
CA GLU A 57 -28.17 5.07 1.19
C GLU A 57 -27.15 5.96 0.45
N PRO A 58 -26.10 5.41 -0.19
CA PRO A 58 -25.22 6.18 -1.05
C PRO A 58 -26.10 7.01 -2.00
N MET A 59 -25.95 8.33 -1.92
CA MET A 59 -26.89 9.26 -2.54
C MET A 59 -26.90 9.01 -4.05
N LYS A 60 -27.97 8.37 -4.51
CA LYS A 60 -28.35 8.31 -5.92
C LYS A 60 -28.37 9.74 -6.43
N GLY A 61 -27.50 10.05 -7.39
CA GLY A 61 -27.44 11.34 -8.06
C GLY A 61 -28.84 11.86 -8.39
N ASP A 62 -29.03 13.16 -8.24
CA ASP A 62 -30.31 13.84 -8.11
C ASP A 62 -31.15 13.87 -9.40
N ASN A 63 -31.17 12.82 -10.22
CA ASN A 63 -32.09 12.65 -11.36
C ASN A 63 -32.16 13.89 -12.30
N GLN A 64 -31.07 14.67 -12.39
CA GLN A 64 -30.96 15.83 -13.27
C GLN A 64 -30.40 15.36 -14.61
N ALA A 65 -31.23 15.48 -15.65
CA ALA A 65 -30.93 15.37 -17.08
C ALA A 65 -29.64 14.58 -17.43
N LEU A 66 -29.77 13.25 -17.50
CA LEU A 66 -28.74 12.38 -18.07
C LEU A 66 -28.36 12.86 -19.48
N VAL A 67 -27.11 13.26 -19.66
CA VAL A 67 -26.57 13.67 -20.96
C VAL A 67 -26.00 12.44 -21.66
N GLU A 68 -26.59 12.06 -22.79
CA GLU A 68 -26.03 11.04 -23.67
C GLU A 68 -24.93 11.65 -24.56
N ILE A 69 -23.74 11.05 -24.56
CA ILE A 69 -22.57 11.53 -25.31
C ILE A 69 -22.16 10.44 -26.31
N GLY A 70 -22.20 10.73 -27.60
CA GLY A 70 -21.84 9.80 -28.68
C GLY A 70 -20.71 10.30 -29.58
N THR A 71 -20.25 11.54 -29.39
CA THR A 71 -19.20 12.16 -30.21
C THR A 71 -18.23 13.02 -29.38
N ALA A 72 -17.05 13.31 -29.93
CA ALA A 72 -16.06 14.15 -29.26
C ALA A 72 -16.54 15.59 -29.04
N GLN A 73 -17.34 16.13 -29.98
CA GLN A 73 -17.93 17.47 -29.86
C GLN A 73 -18.97 17.54 -28.73
N GLU A 74 -19.77 16.48 -28.55
CA GLU A 74 -20.72 16.40 -27.43
C GLU A 74 -19.99 16.29 -26.09
N LEU A 75 -18.88 15.54 -26.03
CA LEU A 75 -18.04 15.47 -24.82
C LEU A 75 -17.41 16.82 -24.48
N GLU A 76 -16.88 17.54 -25.48
CA GLU A 76 -16.36 18.89 -25.31
C GLU A 76 -17.43 19.86 -24.80
N GLN A 77 -18.64 19.84 -25.37
CA GLN A 77 -19.75 20.69 -24.90
C GLN A 77 -20.18 20.33 -23.47
N PHE A 78 -20.18 19.04 -23.13
CA PHE A 78 -20.47 18.59 -21.77
C PHE A 78 -19.40 19.08 -20.78
N ARG A 79 -18.12 18.97 -21.15
CA ARG A 79 -16.97 19.51 -20.40
C ARG A 79 -17.11 21.00 -20.16
N ASP A 80 -17.48 21.77 -21.18
CA ASP A 80 -17.65 23.22 -21.05
C ASP A 80 -18.79 23.58 -20.09
N ARG A 81 -19.93 22.88 -20.13
CA ARG A 81 -21.05 23.09 -19.19
C ARG A 81 -20.65 22.79 -17.74
N VAL A 82 -19.94 21.68 -17.51
CA VAL A 82 -19.40 21.33 -16.18
C VAL A 82 -18.49 22.47 -15.68
N ASN A 83 -17.57 22.92 -16.53
CA ASN A 83 -16.61 23.98 -16.19
C ASN A 83 -17.29 25.37 -16.01
N GLU A 84 -18.48 25.58 -16.59
CA GLU A 84 -19.31 26.78 -16.40
C GLU A 84 -20.21 26.74 -15.14
N GLY A 85 -20.14 25.65 -14.36
CA GLY A 85 -20.79 25.55 -13.05
C GLY A 85 -21.86 24.47 -12.94
N GLU A 86 -22.13 23.71 -14.00
CA GLU A 86 -23.05 22.56 -13.97
C GLU A 86 -22.33 21.26 -13.53
N ALA A 87 -21.55 21.31 -12.45
CA ALA A 87 -20.65 20.23 -12.04
C ALA A 87 -21.34 18.91 -11.65
N ALA A 88 -22.63 18.96 -11.29
CA ALA A 88 -23.42 17.80 -10.85
C ALA A 88 -24.23 17.14 -11.99
N LEU A 89 -23.98 17.46 -13.26
CA LEU A 89 -24.66 16.81 -14.38
C LEU A 89 -24.20 15.36 -14.53
N ASP A 90 -25.18 14.46 -14.66
CA ASP A 90 -24.93 13.06 -15.00
C ASP A 90 -24.74 12.90 -16.51
N ALA A 91 -23.83 12.02 -16.91
CA ALA A 91 -23.57 11.67 -18.29
C ALA A 91 -23.40 10.17 -18.49
N VAL A 92 -23.75 9.70 -19.67
CA VAL A 92 -23.43 8.33 -20.13
C VAL A 92 -22.86 8.37 -21.55
N LEU A 93 -21.77 7.62 -21.77
CA LEU A 93 -21.29 7.40 -23.13
C LEU A 93 -22.20 6.41 -23.86
N THR A 94 -22.51 6.71 -25.11
CA THR A 94 -23.35 5.86 -26.00
C THR A 94 -22.56 5.24 -27.15
N ALA A 95 -21.28 5.60 -27.26
CA ALA A 95 -20.32 5.11 -28.24
C ALA A 95 -18.89 5.36 -27.73
N ASP A 96 -17.91 4.69 -28.35
CA ASP A 96 -16.50 5.04 -28.18
C ASP A 96 -16.24 6.44 -28.77
N ILE A 97 -15.45 7.26 -28.08
CA ILE A 97 -15.23 8.67 -28.38
C ILE A 97 -13.79 8.90 -28.84
N ASP A 98 -13.59 9.35 -30.08
CA ASP A 98 -12.27 9.74 -30.60
C ASP A 98 -12.03 11.26 -30.49
N LEU A 99 -11.16 11.66 -29.56
CA LEU A 99 -10.83 13.06 -29.29
C LEU A 99 -9.94 13.71 -30.36
N SER A 100 -9.48 12.98 -31.39
CA SER A 100 -8.60 13.53 -32.43
C SER A 100 -9.17 14.73 -33.19
N SER A 101 -10.49 14.94 -33.12
CA SER A 101 -11.19 16.09 -33.70
C SER A 101 -11.27 17.33 -32.80
N VAL A 102 -10.97 17.20 -31.50
CA VAL A 102 -11.03 18.29 -30.50
C VAL A 102 -9.70 18.54 -29.79
N CYS A 103 -8.78 17.57 -29.76
CA CYS A 103 -7.41 17.74 -29.28
C CYS A 103 -6.41 16.88 -30.06
N GLY A 104 -5.13 17.29 -30.04
CA GLY A 104 -4.05 16.65 -30.79
C GLY A 104 -2.92 17.63 -31.09
N ALA A 105 -1.81 17.15 -31.66
CA ALA A 105 -0.65 18.00 -31.98
C ALA A 105 -1.01 19.23 -32.84
N ASP A 106 -1.97 19.08 -33.75
CA ASP A 106 -2.45 20.17 -34.62
C ASP A 106 -3.70 20.90 -34.08
N ALA A 107 -4.44 20.28 -33.15
CA ALA A 107 -5.71 20.80 -32.60
C ALA A 107 -5.54 21.50 -31.24
N GLY A 108 -4.40 21.31 -30.57
CA GLY A 108 -4.14 21.80 -29.23
C GLY A 108 -4.43 20.75 -28.15
N ASN A 109 -4.22 21.14 -26.90
CA ASN A 109 -4.39 20.27 -25.75
C ASN A 109 -5.86 20.13 -25.34
N TRP A 110 -6.22 18.95 -24.82
CA TRP A 110 -7.45 18.79 -24.07
C TRP A 110 -7.48 19.73 -22.85
N VAL A 111 -8.64 20.35 -22.60
CA VAL A 111 -8.92 21.10 -21.37
C VAL A 111 -9.64 20.18 -20.39
N PRO A 112 -9.08 19.92 -19.19
CA PRO A 112 -9.70 19.03 -18.23
C PRO A 112 -11.11 19.47 -17.79
N PHE A 113 -11.92 18.53 -17.31
CA PHE A 113 -13.05 18.86 -16.45
C PHE A 113 -12.52 19.41 -15.12
N GLU A 114 -12.86 20.64 -14.73
CA GLU A 114 -12.26 21.31 -13.57
C GLU A 114 -12.67 20.65 -12.24
N GLU A 115 -13.97 20.59 -11.95
CA GLU A 115 -14.52 19.89 -10.80
C GLU A 115 -15.79 19.17 -11.21
N TYR A 116 -15.81 17.85 -11.03
CA TYR A 116 -16.93 16.99 -11.41
C TYR A 116 -17.57 16.32 -10.20
N ASN A 117 -18.86 16.58 -10.01
CA ASN A 117 -19.67 16.19 -8.85
C ASN A 117 -20.91 15.36 -9.25
N GLY A 118 -21.04 14.97 -10.51
CA GLY A 118 -22.11 14.09 -11.01
C GLY A 118 -21.65 12.66 -11.24
N VAL A 119 -22.47 11.87 -11.95
CA VAL A 119 -22.14 10.51 -12.39
C VAL A 119 -21.73 10.49 -13.86
N PHE A 120 -20.47 10.15 -14.13
CA PHE A 120 -19.95 9.90 -15.47
C PHE A 120 -19.86 8.39 -15.70
N ASP A 121 -20.88 7.83 -16.35
CA ASP A 121 -20.96 6.42 -16.71
C ASP A 121 -20.35 6.21 -18.10
N GLY A 122 -19.19 5.55 -18.17
CA GLY A 122 -18.56 5.21 -19.44
C GLY A 122 -19.37 4.21 -20.26
N GLY A 123 -20.37 3.53 -19.69
CA GLY A 123 -21.20 2.57 -20.42
C GLY A 123 -20.42 1.38 -20.98
N GLY A 124 -19.18 1.16 -20.53
CA GLY A 124 -18.23 0.20 -21.11
C GLY A 124 -17.50 0.70 -22.36
N HIS A 125 -17.61 1.98 -22.71
CA HIS A 125 -16.97 2.61 -23.87
C HIS A 125 -15.60 3.20 -23.55
N GLU A 126 -14.81 3.43 -24.61
CA GLU A 126 -13.49 4.06 -24.53
C GLU A 126 -13.52 5.53 -25.01
N ILE A 127 -12.78 6.41 -24.33
CA ILE A 127 -12.33 7.70 -24.84
C ILE A 127 -10.90 7.51 -25.38
N SER A 128 -10.70 7.68 -26.68
CA SER A 128 -9.40 7.54 -27.34
C SER A 128 -8.81 8.87 -27.78
N GLY A 129 -7.49 8.94 -27.90
CA GLY A 129 -6.81 10.10 -28.49
C GLY A 129 -6.69 11.31 -27.55
N LEU A 130 -6.86 11.12 -26.24
CA LEU A 130 -6.58 12.15 -25.24
C LEU A 130 -5.14 12.65 -25.39
N TYR A 131 -4.99 13.94 -25.72
CA TYR A 131 -3.71 14.56 -26.01
C TYR A 131 -3.48 15.81 -25.16
N ILE A 132 -2.40 15.80 -24.39
CA ILE A 132 -1.92 16.96 -23.61
C ILE A 132 -0.38 16.97 -23.70
N GLU A 133 0.17 17.90 -24.47
CA GLU A 133 1.61 18.16 -24.54
C GLU A 133 1.85 19.65 -24.27
N ALA A 134 2.44 19.97 -23.12
CA ALA A 134 2.55 21.35 -22.62
C ALA A 134 3.93 21.65 -22.02
N GLU A 135 4.30 22.93 -22.00
CA GLU A 135 5.56 23.39 -21.38
C GLU A 135 5.42 23.77 -19.89
N GLU A 136 4.19 23.80 -19.36
CA GLU A 136 3.86 24.05 -17.95
C GLU A 136 2.57 23.31 -17.56
N GLY A 137 2.38 23.06 -16.26
CA GLY A 137 1.14 22.53 -15.71
C GLY A 137 1.06 21.00 -15.59
N ASP A 138 -0.12 20.55 -15.15
CA ASP A 138 -0.51 19.15 -15.02
C ASP A 138 -1.41 18.74 -16.22
N GLY A 139 -1.64 17.44 -16.40
CA GLY A 139 -2.49 16.92 -17.48
C GLY A 139 -3.25 15.66 -17.07
N ALA A 140 -4.58 15.69 -17.24
CA ALA A 140 -5.50 14.57 -17.07
C ALA A 140 -6.83 14.82 -17.78
N LEU A 141 -7.70 13.81 -17.88
CA LEU A 141 -9.06 13.98 -18.39
C LEU A 141 -9.90 14.88 -17.45
N PHE A 142 -9.83 14.61 -16.14
CA PHE A 142 -10.42 15.40 -15.07
C PHE A 142 -9.31 16.06 -14.23
N GLN A 143 -9.51 17.30 -13.83
CA GLN A 143 -8.70 17.91 -12.78
C GLN A 143 -9.10 17.33 -11.43
N THR A 144 -10.39 17.42 -11.07
CA THR A 144 -10.92 16.90 -9.81
C THR A 144 -12.22 16.12 -10.00
N ILE A 145 -12.28 14.91 -9.46
CA ILE A 145 -13.53 14.19 -9.17
C ILE A 145 -13.86 14.55 -7.72
N GLY A 146 -14.90 15.36 -7.51
CA GLY A 146 -15.27 15.88 -6.19
C GLY A 146 -16.00 14.83 -5.33
N TYR A 147 -16.36 15.22 -4.12
CA TYR A 147 -16.90 14.31 -3.09
C TYR A 147 -18.17 13.53 -3.50
N THR A 148 -19.03 14.10 -4.37
CA THR A 148 -20.20 13.38 -4.91
C THR A 148 -19.95 12.80 -6.31
N GLY A 149 -18.77 13.06 -6.88
CA GLY A 149 -18.38 12.60 -8.21
C GLY A 149 -18.22 11.09 -8.26
N ILE A 150 -18.80 10.48 -9.29
CA ILE A 150 -18.65 9.07 -9.59
C ILE A 150 -18.19 8.95 -11.04
N VAL A 151 -17.05 8.33 -11.28
CA VAL A 151 -16.59 7.99 -12.63
C VAL A 151 -16.42 6.48 -12.72
N LYS A 152 -17.19 5.85 -13.62
CA LYS A 152 -17.22 4.39 -13.69
C LYS A 152 -17.30 3.84 -15.10
N ASP A 153 -16.89 2.59 -15.25
CA ASP A 153 -17.03 1.79 -16.48
C ASP A 153 -16.46 2.50 -17.74
N LEU A 154 -15.36 3.24 -17.56
CA LEU A 154 -14.75 4.11 -18.56
C LEU A 154 -13.34 3.66 -18.94
N GLY A 155 -13.09 3.46 -20.23
CA GLY A 155 -11.76 3.27 -20.78
C GLY A 155 -11.13 4.55 -21.31
N ILE A 156 -9.83 4.73 -21.11
CA ILE A 156 -9.03 5.77 -21.77
C ILE A 156 -7.96 5.07 -22.62
N ALA A 157 -8.07 5.18 -23.95
CA ALA A 157 -7.23 4.44 -24.89
C ALA A 157 -6.21 5.34 -25.60
N GLY A 158 -4.93 4.96 -25.53
CA GLY A 158 -3.85 5.63 -26.26
C GLY A 158 -3.60 7.08 -25.83
N ALA A 159 -3.85 7.42 -24.56
CA ALA A 159 -3.59 8.77 -24.05
C ALA A 159 -2.12 9.14 -24.21
N ARG A 160 -1.84 10.34 -24.71
CA ARG A 160 -0.50 10.94 -24.76
C ARG A 160 -0.50 12.19 -23.88
N ILE A 161 0.06 12.05 -22.68
CA ILE A 161 0.18 13.14 -21.71
C ILE A 161 1.65 13.37 -21.41
N GLN A 162 2.20 14.48 -21.88
CA GLN A 162 3.60 14.87 -21.72
C GLN A 162 3.67 16.30 -21.19
N VAL A 163 3.85 16.41 -19.88
CA VAL A 163 3.81 17.69 -19.17
C VAL A 163 5.00 17.79 -18.21
N PRO A 164 5.42 19.00 -17.78
CA PRO A 164 6.48 19.12 -16.79
C PRO A 164 5.99 18.91 -15.36
N GLY A 165 4.69 19.07 -15.08
CA GLY A 165 4.07 18.82 -13.78
C GLY A 165 3.67 17.37 -13.62
N THR A 166 2.39 17.13 -13.35
CA THR A 166 1.83 15.81 -13.10
C THR A 166 1.05 15.30 -14.30
N ALA A 167 1.37 14.09 -14.76
CA ALA A 167 0.58 13.37 -15.75
C ALA A 167 -0.29 12.30 -15.06
N ALA A 168 -1.58 12.26 -15.34
CA ALA A 168 -2.47 11.17 -14.94
C ALA A 168 -3.51 10.93 -16.03
N ALA A 169 -3.87 9.69 -16.37
CA ALA A 169 -4.83 9.49 -17.46
C ALA A 169 -6.24 9.98 -17.09
N LEU A 170 -6.70 9.64 -15.88
CA LEU A 170 -8.07 9.89 -15.45
C LEU A 170 -8.21 11.20 -14.70
N ALA A 171 -7.57 11.36 -13.53
CA ALA A 171 -7.71 12.58 -12.74
C ALA A 171 -6.47 12.99 -11.96
N ILE A 172 -6.36 14.28 -11.63
CA ILE A 172 -5.34 14.74 -10.68
C ILE A 172 -5.78 14.46 -9.24
N ARG A 173 -7.01 14.80 -8.86
CA ARG A 173 -7.54 14.50 -7.51
C ARG A 173 -8.86 13.74 -7.58
N ASN A 174 -8.97 12.71 -6.75
CA ASN A 174 -10.20 11.98 -6.47
C ASN A 174 -10.60 12.19 -5.00
N GLU A 175 -11.78 12.77 -4.80
CA GLU A 175 -12.48 12.87 -3.52
C GLU A 175 -13.76 12.01 -3.49
N GLY A 176 -14.09 11.36 -4.61
CA GLY A 176 -15.30 10.56 -4.79
C GLY A 176 -15.02 9.09 -5.11
N ILE A 177 -15.78 8.53 -6.05
CA ILE A 177 -15.74 7.12 -6.42
C ILE A 177 -15.20 6.94 -7.84
N VAL A 178 -14.18 6.10 -7.99
CA VAL A 178 -13.68 5.62 -9.28
C VAL A 178 -13.82 4.10 -9.34
N GLU A 179 -14.59 3.59 -10.30
CA GLU A 179 -14.92 2.16 -10.38
C GLU A 179 -14.76 1.62 -11.81
N ASN A 180 -14.07 0.49 -11.99
CA ASN A 180 -13.92 -0.19 -13.29
C ASN A 180 -13.36 0.71 -14.41
N CYS A 181 -12.55 1.70 -14.06
CA CYS A 181 -11.92 2.61 -15.01
C CYS A 181 -10.52 2.11 -15.42
N TYR A 182 -10.10 2.38 -16.64
CA TYR A 182 -8.79 1.94 -17.10
C TYR A 182 -8.09 2.88 -18.08
N SER A 183 -6.77 2.80 -18.11
CA SER A 183 -5.93 3.44 -19.12
C SER A 183 -5.20 2.35 -19.90
N ARG A 184 -5.42 2.28 -21.21
CA ARG A 184 -4.84 1.26 -22.08
C ARG A 184 -3.91 1.91 -23.10
N ASP A 185 -2.71 1.36 -23.22
CA ASP A 185 -1.69 1.79 -24.19
C ASP A 185 -1.31 3.28 -24.04
N GLY A 186 -1.44 3.83 -22.83
CA GLY A 186 -1.11 5.21 -22.51
C GLY A 186 0.40 5.48 -22.50
N GLN A 187 0.79 6.69 -22.87
CA GLN A 187 2.14 7.23 -22.76
C GLN A 187 2.11 8.46 -21.86
N LEU A 188 2.37 8.24 -20.57
CA LEU A 188 2.26 9.27 -19.55
C LEU A 188 3.66 9.68 -19.09
N LYS A 189 3.97 10.97 -19.19
CA LYS A 189 5.26 11.53 -18.81
C LYS A 189 5.11 12.84 -18.05
N GLY A 190 5.73 12.90 -16.87
CA GLY A 190 5.65 14.04 -15.96
C GLY A 190 6.86 14.17 -15.04
N HIS A 191 6.92 15.23 -14.25
CA HIS A 191 7.73 15.21 -13.03
C HIS A 191 7.18 14.15 -12.06
N GLU A 192 5.86 14.12 -11.91
CA GLU A 192 5.09 13.00 -11.36
C GLU A 192 4.25 12.38 -12.49
N ALA A 193 4.15 11.06 -12.55
CA ALA A 193 3.32 10.39 -13.55
C ALA A 193 2.57 9.20 -12.95
N MET A 194 1.24 9.17 -13.06
CA MET A 194 0.41 8.10 -12.53
C MET A 194 -0.45 7.50 -13.63
N GLY A 195 -0.69 6.19 -13.58
CA GLY A 195 -1.49 5.53 -14.59
C GLY A 195 -2.94 6.04 -14.65
N LEU A 196 -3.56 6.36 -13.49
CA LEU A 196 -4.93 6.91 -13.44
C LEU A 196 -5.04 8.18 -12.62
N LEU A 197 -4.56 8.17 -11.38
CA LEU A 197 -4.86 9.21 -10.39
C LEU A 197 -3.59 9.73 -9.73
N ARG A 198 -3.43 11.05 -9.60
CA ARG A 198 -2.35 11.57 -8.74
C ARG A 198 -2.67 11.37 -7.27
N GLU A 199 -3.88 11.70 -6.82
CA GLU A 199 -4.27 11.64 -5.42
C GLU A 199 -5.68 11.04 -5.25
N SER A 200 -5.83 10.16 -4.26
CA SER A 200 -7.11 9.74 -3.69
C SER A 200 -7.18 10.22 -2.24
N ALA A 201 -8.13 11.11 -1.97
CA ALA A 201 -8.29 11.83 -0.72
C ALA A 201 -9.25 11.14 0.26
N GLU A 202 -9.49 11.76 1.42
CA GLU A 202 -10.28 11.19 2.51
C GLU A 202 -11.66 10.70 2.06
N GLU A 203 -12.04 9.50 2.50
CA GLU A 203 -13.30 8.80 2.18
C GLU A 203 -13.51 8.43 0.69
N SER A 204 -12.52 8.71 -0.17
CA SER A 204 -12.59 8.32 -1.58
C SER A 204 -12.30 6.82 -1.79
N SER A 205 -12.77 6.28 -2.92
CA SER A 205 -12.51 4.88 -3.29
C SER A 205 -12.09 4.74 -4.75
N VAL A 206 -11.20 3.77 -5.00
CA VAL A 206 -10.71 3.38 -6.32
C VAL A 206 -10.78 1.86 -6.42
N SER A 207 -11.65 1.34 -7.27
CA SER A 207 -11.90 -0.10 -7.33
C SER A 207 -11.96 -0.66 -8.75
N GLY A 208 -11.48 -1.90 -8.94
CA GLY A 208 -11.57 -2.64 -10.20
C GLY A 208 -10.80 -2.02 -11.38
N CYS A 209 -9.91 -1.06 -11.10
CA CYS A 209 -9.24 -0.27 -12.13
C CYS A 209 -7.98 -0.95 -12.67
N TYR A 210 -7.60 -0.69 -13.92
CA TYR A 210 -6.34 -1.20 -14.46
C TYR A 210 -5.61 -0.27 -15.41
N VAL A 211 -4.29 -0.46 -15.55
CA VAL A 211 -3.45 0.34 -16.45
C VAL A 211 -2.50 -0.53 -17.26
N THR A 212 -2.39 -0.24 -18.56
CA THR A 212 -1.37 -0.76 -19.47
C THR A 212 -0.64 0.39 -20.17
N GLY A 213 0.51 0.11 -20.80
CA GLY A 213 1.32 1.12 -21.50
C GLY A 213 2.57 1.50 -20.72
N SER A 214 2.90 2.80 -20.68
CA SER A 214 4.13 3.33 -20.09
C SER A 214 3.85 4.56 -19.23
N VAL A 215 4.38 4.56 -18.01
CA VAL A 215 4.31 5.66 -17.04
C VAL A 215 5.73 6.05 -16.64
N GLU A 216 6.16 7.24 -17.06
CA GLU A 216 7.50 7.77 -16.82
C GLU A 216 7.44 9.04 -15.97
N GLY A 217 7.80 8.94 -14.69
CA GLY A 217 7.96 10.08 -13.80
C GLY A 217 9.42 10.49 -13.68
N LYS A 218 9.70 11.77 -13.41
CA LYS A 218 11.06 12.15 -12.98
C LYS A 218 11.29 11.71 -11.54
N ASP A 219 10.47 12.20 -10.64
CA ASP A 219 10.59 11.99 -9.18
C ASP A 219 9.59 10.95 -8.65
N ARG A 220 8.43 10.79 -9.29
CA ARG A 220 7.43 9.83 -8.84
C ARG A 220 6.69 9.18 -9.99
N ALA A 221 6.54 7.86 -9.92
CA ALA A 221 5.71 7.11 -10.85
C ALA A 221 4.90 6.03 -10.12
N ALA A 222 3.60 5.91 -10.43
CA ALA A 222 2.76 4.84 -9.91
C ALA A 222 1.79 4.29 -10.98
N GLY A 223 1.52 2.99 -10.97
CA GLY A 223 0.63 2.39 -11.95
C GLY A 223 -0.84 2.76 -11.78
N ILE A 224 -1.33 3.06 -10.58
CA ILE A 224 -2.74 3.43 -10.35
C ILE A 224 -2.83 4.81 -9.70
N VAL A 225 -2.37 4.94 -8.45
CA VAL A 225 -2.53 6.16 -7.64
C VAL A 225 -1.18 6.67 -7.13
N GLY A 226 -0.90 7.97 -7.24
CA GLY A 226 0.32 8.54 -6.66
C GLY A 226 0.31 8.56 -5.13
N PHE A 227 -0.75 9.10 -4.56
CA PHE A 227 -0.94 9.27 -3.12
C PHE A 227 -2.35 8.84 -2.69
N THR A 228 -2.42 8.10 -1.59
CA THR A 228 -3.66 7.59 -1.00
C THR A 228 -3.72 8.02 0.46
N TYR A 229 -4.74 8.81 0.83
CA TYR A 229 -4.91 9.39 2.15
C TYR A 229 -6.32 9.12 2.69
N SER A 230 -6.43 8.39 3.80
CA SER A 230 -7.74 8.02 4.38
C SER A 230 -8.73 7.46 3.35
N ALA A 231 -8.24 6.62 2.43
CA ALA A 231 -8.97 6.16 1.25
C ALA A 231 -8.86 4.63 1.06
N GLU A 232 -9.64 4.11 0.12
CA GLU A 232 -9.68 2.67 -0.20
C GLU A 232 -9.27 2.40 -1.66
N LEU A 233 -8.31 1.49 -1.85
CA LEU A 233 -7.91 0.97 -3.16
C LEU A 233 -8.14 -0.54 -3.18
N SER A 234 -8.99 -1.04 -4.08
CA SER A 234 -9.34 -2.46 -4.10
C SER A 234 -9.41 -3.07 -5.50
N GLY A 235 -8.85 -4.28 -5.66
CA GLY A 235 -8.98 -5.04 -6.91
C GLY A 235 -8.31 -4.38 -8.14
N CYS A 236 -7.37 -3.45 -7.92
CA CYS A 236 -6.71 -2.70 -8.98
C CYS A 236 -5.49 -3.44 -9.55
N ARG A 237 -5.21 -3.26 -10.84
CA ARG A 237 -4.13 -3.99 -11.53
C ARG A 237 -3.23 -3.08 -12.37
N ASN A 238 -1.92 -3.20 -12.18
CA ASN A 238 -0.96 -2.57 -13.07
C ASN A 238 -0.28 -3.59 -13.98
N GLU A 239 -0.35 -3.33 -15.29
CA GLU A 239 0.36 -4.04 -16.35
C GLU A 239 1.27 -3.11 -17.16
N ALA A 240 1.32 -1.81 -16.80
CA ALA A 240 2.20 -0.83 -17.44
C ALA A 240 3.63 -0.88 -16.91
N GLY A 241 4.58 -0.50 -17.76
CA GLY A 241 5.95 -0.24 -17.34
C GLY A 241 6.02 1.07 -16.56
N ILE A 242 6.51 1.02 -15.32
CA ILE A 242 6.66 2.17 -14.41
C ILE A 242 8.14 2.52 -14.30
N ILE A 243 8.51 3.75 -14.60
CA ILE A 243 9.90 4.20 -14.61
C ILE A 243 10.03 5.54 -13.86
N THR A 244 11.05 5.65 -13.01
CA THR A 244 11.55 6.96 -12.52
C THR A 244 12.97 7.25 -12.99
N THR A 245 13.26 8.51 -13.30
CA THR A 245 14.57 8.89 -13.87
C THR A 245 15.50 9.63 -12.90
N GLU A 246 14.97 10.28 -11.86
CA GLU A 246 15.78 11.02 -10.87
C GLU A 246 16.32 10.12 -9.77
N GLN A 247 17.43 10.51 -9.14
CA GLN A 247 18.14 9.68 -8.16
C GLN A 247 17.32 9.34 -6.90
N SER A 248 16.39 10.22 -6.52
CA SER A 248 15.50 10.06 -5.37
C SER A 248 14.12 9.52 -5.76
N GLY A 249 13.95 9.10 -7.02
CA GLY A 249 12.66 8.74 -7.59
C GLY A 249 11.96 7.60 -6.85
N CYS A 250 10.66 7.76 -6.62
CA CYS A 250 9.79 6.75 -6.04
C CYS A 250 8.93 6.08 -7.12
N ALA A 251 9.04 4.76 -7.26
CA ALA A 251 8.29 3.98 -8.24
C ALA A 251 7.45 2.90 -7.55
N ALA A 252 6.18 2.76 -7.95
CA ALA A 252 5.28 1.77 -7.40
C ALA A 252 4.38 1.14 -8.47
N GLY A 253 4.15 -0.18 -8.40
CA GLY A 253 3.22 -0.82 -9.32
C GLY A 253 1.77 -0.35 -9.13
N ILE A 254 1.31 -0.14 -7.89
CA ILE A 254 -0.07 0.28 -7.60
C ILE A 254 -0.11 1.70 -7.03
N ALA A 255 0.46 1.91 -5.84
CA ALA A 255 0.37 3.19 -5.15
C ALA A 255 1.72 3.72 -4.64
N GLY A 256 2.02 5.00 -4.91
CA GLY A 256 3.29 5.61 -4.52
C GLY A 256 3.44 5.82 -3.01
N SER A 257 2.41 6.34 -2.35
CA SER A 257 2.37 6.57 -0.90
C SER A 257 0.97 6.29 -0.35
N VAL A 258 0.89 5.55 0.75
CA VAL A 258 -0.36 5.14 1.40
C VAL A 258 -0.35 5.57 2.86
N GLN A 259 -1.35 6.32 3.31
CA GLN A 259 -1.43 6.83 4.69
C GLN A 259 -2.85 6.70 5.22
N ASN A 260 -3.02 6.09 6.40
CA ASN A 260 -4.32 5.82 7.01
C ASN A 260 -5.32 5.16 6.05
N SER A 261 -4.85 4.29 5.16
CA SER A 261 -5.63 3.80 4.02
C SER A 261 -5.60 2.29 3.91
N ARG A 262 -6.55 1.74 3.16
CA ARG A 262 -6.65 0.31 2.86
C ARG A 262 -6.28 0.06 1.39
N VAL A 263 -5.37 -0.88 1.15
CA VAL A 263 -5.06 -1.38 -0.19
C VAL A 263 -5.26 -2.90 -0.20
N GLU A 264 -6.24 -3.35 -0.96
CA GLU A 264 -6.72 -4.73 -0.89
C GLU A 264 -6.78 -5.40 -2.26
N ASN A 265 -6.28 -6.63 -2.36
CA ASN A 265 -6.43 -7.47 -3.55
C ASN A 265 -5.91 -6.82 -4.85
N CYS A 266 -4.88 -5.98 -4.74
CA CYS A 266 -4.26 -5.31 -5.89
C CYS A 266 -3.08 -6.11 -6.43
N SER A 267 -2.88 -6.10 -7.75
CA SER A 267 -1.82 -6.89 -8.40
C SER A 267 -0.95 -6.09 -9.36
N ASN A 268 0.36 -6.28 -9.28
CA ASN A 268 1.30 -5.77 -10.27
C ASN A 268 1.89 -6.89 -11.13
N SER A 269 1.76 -6.75 -12.44
CA SER A 269 2.44 -7.56 -13.46
C SER A 269 3.22 -6.71 -14.48
N GLY A 270 3.16 -5.39 -14.38
CA GLY A 270 4.01 -4.44 -15.11
C GLY A 270 5.37 -4.22 -14.44
N THR A 271 6.44 -4.08 -15.23
CA THR A 271 7.79 -3.88 -14.68
C THR A 271 7.90 -2.55 -13.94
N VAL A 272 8.62 -2.53 -12.82
CA VAL A 272 8.88 -1.31 -12.03
C VAL A 272 10.38 -1.05 -11.97
N ASP A 273 10.84 0.07 -12.54
CA ASP A 273 12.23 0.54 -12.52
C ASP A 273 12.32 1.89 -11.79
N GLY A 274 12.68 1.82 -10.50
CA GLY A 274 12.77 2.96 -9.61
C GLY A 274 14.21 3.33 -9.26
N ALA A 275 14.38 4.49 -8.61
CA ALA A 275 15.69 4.90 -8.13
C ALA A 275 15.85 4.66 -6.63
N TRP A 276 14.99 5.24 -5.79
CA TRP A 276 15.17 5.20 -4.33
C TRP A 276 14.13 4.34 -3.62
N ASP A 277 12.86 4.74 -3.62
CA ASP A 277 11.77 3.96 -3.01
C ASP A 277 11.01 3.20 -4.09
N THR A 278 11.31 1.91 -4.23
CA THR A 278 10.78 1.09 -5.33
C THR A 278 10.00 -0.09 -4.79
N GLY A 279 8.68 -0.09 -4.96
CA GLY A 279 7.81 -1.19 -4.56
C GLY A 279 7.12 -1.83 -5.75
N GLY A 280 7.09 -3.17 -5.79
CA GLY A 280 6.28 -3.86 -6.79
C GLY A 280 4.79 -3.54 -6.64
N VAL A 281 4.31 -3.23 -5.43
CA VAL A 281 2.92 -2.78 -5.21
C VAL A 281 2.91 -1.35 -4.65
N ILE A 282 3.58 -1.11 -3.53
CA ILE A 282 3.52 0.14 -2.77
C ILE A 282 4.90 0.78 -2.64
N GLY A 283 5.02 2.09 -2.92
CA GLY A 283 6.26 2.82 -2.66
C GLY A 283 6.53 2.90 -1.15
N GLY A 284 5.61 3.53 -0.40
CA GLY A 284 5.66 3.50 1.06
C GLY A 284 4.29 3.59 1.72
N ALA A 285 4.17 3.00 2.92
CA ALA A 285 2.95 3.04 3.72
C ALA A 285 3.21 3.50 5.16
N SER A 286 2.27 4.24 5.76
CA SER A 286 2.36 4.70 7.15
C SER A 286 0.99 4.97 7.78
N GLU A 287 0.97 5.43 9.04
CA GLU A 287 -0.25 5.91 9.72
C GLU A 287 -1.36 4.86 9.75
N GLN A 288 -1.08 3.67 10.27
CA GLN A 288 -2.03 2.57 10.44
C GLN A 288 -2.65 2.05 9.14
N SER A 289 -1.93 2.20 8.01
CA SER A 289 -2.37 1.64 6.73
C SER A 289 -2.38 0.11 6.72
N MET A 290 -3.30 -0.46 5.93
CA MET A 290 -3.51 -1.89 5.75
C MET A 290 -3.26 -2.28 4.29
N ILE A 291 -2.32 -3.19 4.06
CA ILE A 291 -1.99 -3.73 2.73
C ILE A 291 -2.28 -5.23 2.77
N THR A 292 -3.37 -5.64 2.15
CA THR A 292 -3.92 -7.00 2.31
C THR A 292 -4.11 -7.68 0.96
N GLY A 293 -3.72 -8.95 0.83
CA GLY A 293 -4.01 -9.75 -0.37
C GLY A 293 -3.35 -9.22 -1.66
N CYS A 294 -2.34 -8.36 -1.55
CA CYS A 294 -1.70 -7.73 -2.71
C CYS A 294 -0.57 -8.59 -3.25
N CYS A 295 -0.30 -8.50 -4.55
CA CYS A 295 0.76 -9.28 -5.16
C CYS A 295 1.59 -8.57 -6.21
N ASN A 296 2.85 -9.00 -6.31
CA ASN A 296 3.74 -8.65 -7.41
C ASN A 296 4.23 -9.90 -8.13
N THR A 297 4.06 -9.90 -9.45
CA THR A 297 4.55 -10.95 -10.35
C THR A 297 5.58 -10.42 -11.35
N ALA A 298 5.78 -9.09 -11.40
CA ALA A 298 6.68 -8.42 -12.33
C ALA A 298 8.10 -8.28 -11.79
N ALA A 299 9.05 -8.01 -12.68
CA ALA A 299 10.38 -7.58 -12.28
C ALA A 299 10.35 -6.19 -11.63
N VAL A 300 11.04 -6.06 -10.50
CA VAL A 300 11.22 -4.81 -9.76
C VAL A 300 12.71 -4.52 -9.64
N THR A 301 13.14 -3.34 -10.09
CA THR A 301 14.54 -2.90 -10.07
C THR A 301 14.65 -1.56 -9.38
N GLY A 302 15.58 -1.42 -8.42
CA GLY A 302 15.80 -0.14 -7.72
C GLY A 302 17.23 0.05 -7.21
N LYS A 303 17.63 1.30 -6.92
CA LYS A 303 19.00 1.59 -6.41
C LYS A 303 19.02 1.77 -4.89
N GLY A 304 17.93 2.26 -4.30
CA GLY A 304 17.76 2.47 -2.86
C GLY A 304 17.11 1.27 -2.16
N ARG A 305 15.92 1.49 -1.60
CA ARG A 305 15.05 0.50 -0.97
C ARG A 305 14.12 -0.09 -2.03
N THR A 306 14.21 -1.39 -2.23
CA THR A 306 13.51 -2.08 -3.32
C THR A 306 12.82 -3.32 -2.79
N ALA A 307 11.50 -3.45 -2.97
CA ALA A 307 10.80 -4.64 -2.54
C ALA A 307 9.74 -5.12 -3.51
N GLY A 308 9.41 -6.41 -3.46
CA GLY A 308 8.31 -6.97 -4.23
C GLY A 308 6.94 -6.42 -3.82
N ILE A 309 6.72 -6.12 -2.53
CA ILE A 309 5.47 -5.50 -2.06
C ILE A 309 5.66 -4.03 -1.73
N ALA A 310 6.37 -3.69 -0.64
CA ALA A 310 6.49 -2.33 -0.15
C ALA A 310 7.96 -1.90 0.09
N ALA A 311 8.38 -0.76 -0.45
CA ALA A 311 9.76 -0.30 -0.22
C ALA A 311 9.98 0.19 1.22
N MET A 312 8.96 0.81 1.82
CA MET A 312 9.02 1.33 3.19
C MET A 312 7.69 1.16 3.93
N LEU A 313 7.76 0.78 5.21
CA LEU A 313 6.60 0.63 6.08
C LEU A 313 6.78 1.33 7.43
N GLY A 314 5.90 2.27 7.75
CA GLY A 314 5.75 2.85 9.09
C GLY A 314 4.90 1.95 10.00
N GLN A 315 4.27 2.53 11.02
CA GLN A 315 3.25 1.84 11.83
C GLN A 315 2.08 1.43 10.93
N SER A 316 2.11 0.23 10.36
CA SER A 316 1.20 -0.26 9.30
C SER A 316 1.37 -1.78 9.16
N VAL A 317 0.48 -2.40 8.37
CA VAL A 317 0.39 -3.86 8.22
C VAL A 317 0.52 -4.26 6.76
N ILE A 318 1.32 -5.29 6.51
CA ILE A 318 1.29 -6.08 5.27
C ILE A 318 0.82 -7.48 5.64
N ASP A 319 -0.31 -7.89 5.08
CA ASP A 319 -0.99 -9.14 5.39
C ASP A 319 -1.35 -9.91 4.12
N ARG A 320 -1.15 -11.22 4.09
CA ARG A 320 -1.55 -12.10 2.97
C ARG A 320 -1.03 -11.65 1.59
N CYS A 321 0.13 -11.01 1.57
CA CYS A 321 0.73 -10.48 0.34
C CYS A 321 1.83 -11.39 -0.19
N TYR A 322 2.07 -11.35 -1.49
CA TYR A 322 3.13 -12.19 -2.07
C TYR A 322 3.89 -11.60 -3.25
N ASN A 323 5.15 -11.99 -3.35
CA ASN A 323 6.02 -11.69 -4.47
C ASN A 323 6.47 -12.97 -5.18
N THR A 324 6.24 -13.05 -6.49
CA THR A 324 6.84 -14.08 -7.37
C THR A 324 7.76 -13.49 -8.43
N GLY A 325 7.74 -12.17 -8.61
CA GLY A 325 8.62 -11.48 -9.55
C GLY A 325 10.05 -11.33 -9.03
N SER A 326 11.02 -11.20 -9.92
CA SER A 326 12.41 -10.94 -9.52
C SER A 326 12.55 -9.53 -8.94
N VAL A 327 13.25 -9.38 -7.82
CA VAL A 327 13.54 -8.09 -7.19
C VAL A 327 15.05 -7.88 -7.18
N SER A 328 15.53 -6.83 -7.82
CA SER A 328 16.97 -6.56 -7.93
C SER A 328 17.31 -5.12 -7.56
N GLY A 329 18.49 -4.91 -7.00
CA GLY A 329 18.92 -3.56 -6.69
C GLY A 329 20.31 -3.41 -6.08
N VAL A 330 20.63 -2.21 -5.60
CA VAL A 330 21.97 -1.89 -5.09
C VAL A 330 22.03 -1.95 -3.57
N ASN A 331 21.23 -1.12 -2.86
CA ASN A 331 21.35 -0.97 -1.41
C ASN A 331 20.55 -2.00 -0.60
N ALA A 332 19.22 -1.88 -0.55
CA ALA A 332 18.37 -2.70 0.32
C ALA A 332 17.26 -3.34 -0.52
N VAL A 333 17.29 -4.67 -0.65
CA VAL A 333 16.36 -5.40 -1.53
C VAL A 333 15.65 -6.51 -0.75
N ALA A 334 14.32 -6.59 -0.83
CA ALA A 334 13.57 -7.63 -0.13
C ALA A 334 12.44 -8.22 -0.98
N GLY A 335 12.02 -9.46 -0.68
CA GLY A 335 10.85 -10.03 -1.34
C GLY A 335 9.55 -9.32 -0.98
N ILE A 336 9.35 -8.92 0.27
CA ILE A 336 8.12 -8.27 0.76
C ILE A 336 8.37 -6.82 1.16
N LEU A 337 9.29 -6.56 2.10
CA LEU A 337 9.47 -5.23 2.71
C LEU A 337 10.95 -4.82 2.79
N ALA A 338 11.34 -3.69 2.20
CA ALA A 338 12.76 -3.30 2.17
C ALA A 338 13.24 -2.44 3.34
N MET A 339 12.35 -1.72 4.04
CA MET A 339 12.74 -0.96 5.23
C MET A 339 11.54 -0.58 6.09
N THR A 340 11.80 -0.36 7.38
CA THR A 340 10.81 0.18 8.32
C THR A 340 11.10 1.65 8.67
N LYS A 341 10.06 2.42 9.00
CA LYS A 341 10.15 3.86 9.36
C LYS A 341 9.88 4.13 10.86
N GLY A 342 9.38 3.15 11.61
CA GLY A 342 8.98 3.32 13.01
C GLY A 342 10.13 3.80 13.91
N SER A 343 9.87 4.83 14.72
CA SER A 343 10.90 5.47 15.55
C SER A 343 10.78 5.18 17.05
N THR A 344 9.74 4.45 17.47
CA THR A 344 9.45 4.12 18.88
C THR A 344 8.86 2.71 18.99
N PRO A 345 8.99 2.02 20.14
CA PRO A 345 8.44 0.66 20.30
C PRO A 345 6.91 0.57 20.19
N GLN A 346 6.19 1.70 20.25
CA GLN A 346 4.73 1.78 20.06
C GLN A 346 4.31 1.97 18.60
N THR A 347 5.26 2.16 17.68
CA THR A 347 5.01 2.39 16.24
C THR A 347 5.45 1.21 15.37
N LYS A 348 5.34 -0.01 15.91
CA LYS A 348 5.74 -1.25 15.23
C LYS A 348 4.92 -1.51 13.98
N CYS A 349 5.58 -2.02 12.95
CA CYS A 349 4.90 -2.60 11.79
C CYS A 349 4.61 -4.08 11.98
N VAL A 350 3.76 -4.62 11.10
CA VAL A 350 3.47 -6.05 11.02
C VAL A 350 3.63 -6.53 9.59
N VAL A 351 4.33 -7.66 9.41
CA VAL A 351 4.38 -8.42 8.16
C VAL A 351 3.90 -9.85 8.48
N ALA A 352 2.66 -10.14 8.09
CA ALA A 352 1.99 -11.38 8.46
C ALA A 352 1.54 -12.15 7.23
N ASN A 353 1.58 -13.48 7.31
CA ASN A 353 0.96 -14.35 6.31
C ASN A 353 1.51 -14.11 4.89
N CYS A 354 2.74 -13.62 4.72
CA CYS A 354 3.29 -13.24 3.41
C CYS A 354 4.28 -14.26 2.86
N PHE A 355 4.49 -14.24 1.54
CA PHE A 355 5.53 -15.08 0.95
C PHE A 355 6.27 -14.50 -0.24
N ASN A 356 7.54 -14.88 -0.34
CA ASN A 356 8.36 -14.62 -1.51
C ASN A 356 8.71 -15.93 -2.21
N ARG A 357 8.55 -15.95 -3.54
CA ARG A 357 9.05 -16.99 -4.45
C ARG A 357 9.99 -16.43 -5.52
N GLY A 358 10.07 -15.09 -5.62
CA GLY A 358 10.91 -14.40 -6.59
C GLY A 358 12.40 -14.48 -6.23
N GLU A 359 13.24 -14.38 -7.25
CA GLU A 359 14.68 -14.19 -7.06
C GLU A 359 14.97 -12.79 -6.52
N ILE A 360 15.76 -12.72 -5.45
CA ILE A 360 16.17 -11.49 -4.80
C ILE A 360 17.67 -11.31 -5.01
N SER A 361 18.09 -10.17 -5.56
CA SER A 361 19.50 -9.86 -5.79
C SER A 361 19.85 -8.44 -5.34
N ALA A 362 20.90 -8.28 -4.53
CA ALA A 362 21.40 -6.97 -4.11
C ALA A 362 22.92 -6.89 -4.13
N ASP A 363 23.48 -5.72 -4.44
CA ASP A 363 24.91 -5.47 -4.25
C ASP A 363 25.29 -5.45 -2.76
N GLN A 364 24.40 -4.92 -1.90
CA GLN A 364 24.62 -4.80 -0.45
C GLN A 364 23.70 -5.73 0.36
N LEU A 365 22.53 -5.26 0.80
CA LEU A 365 21.63 -5.95 1.74
C LEU A 365 20.48 -6.59 0.96
N CYS A 366 20.24 -7.89 1.19
CA CYS A 366 19.08 -8.57 0.65
C CYS A 366 18.36 -9.44 1.67
N ALA A 367 17.02 -9.51 1.61
CA ALA A 367 16.21 -10.44 2.39
C ALA A 367 15.14 -11.17 1.59
N GLY A 368 14.84 -12.41 1.99
CA GLY A 368 13.71 -13.16 1.43
C GLY A 368 12.35 -12.50 1.71
N ILE A 369 12.12 -12.08 2.96
CA ILE A 369 10.87 -11.42 3.39
C ILE A 369 11.06 -9.93 3.65
N SER A 370 11.75 -9.55 4.72
CA SER A 370 11.72 -8.16 5.19
C SER A 370 13.06 -7.69 5.75
N LEU A 371 13.47 -6.47 5.39
CA LEU A 371 14.57 -5.71 5.98
C LEU A 371 14.01 -4.59 6.88
N GLY A 372 14.72 -4.22 7.95
CA GLY A 372 14.32 -3.17 8.90
C GLY A 372 14.27 -3.67 10.34
N GLY A 373 13.95 -2.79 11.30
CA GLY A 373 13.70 -3.14 12.71
C GLY A 373 12.32 -2.66 13.16
N ASN A 374 11.96 -2.85 14.43
CA ASN A 374 10.67 -2.38 14.97
C ASN A 374 9.45 -3.01 14.26
N CYS A 375 9.51 -4.32 14.02
CA CYS A 375 8.48 -5.03 13.27
C CYS A 375 8.18 -6.40 13.86
N VAL A 376 6.94 -6.85 13.71
CA VAL A 376 6.53 -8.23 13.97
C VAL A 376 6.39 -8.96 12.64
N ILE A 377 7.25 -9.95 12.43
CA ILE A 377 7.21 -10.84 11.28
C ILE A 377 6.64 -12.17 11.74
N VAL A 378 5.49 -12.57 11.21
CA VAL A 378 4.84 -13.81 11.62
C VAL A 378 4.22 -14.56 10.46
N ASN A 379 4.33 -15.88 10.47
CA ASN A 379 3.62 -16.70 9.48
C ASN A 379 4.09 -16.42 8.05
N ASN A 380 5.40 -16.36 7.81
CA ASN A 380 5.94 -16.00 6.48
C ASN A 380 6.81 -17.11 5.90
N TYR A 381 6.91 -17.18 4.58
CA TYR A 381 7.90 -18.05 3.94
C TYR A 381 8.59 -17.47 2.72
N SER A 382 9.86 -17.80 2.59
CA SER A 382 10.63 -17.48 1.39
C SER A 382 11.14 -18.75 0.71
N ARG A 383 10.94 -18.80 -0.60
CA ARG A 383 11.44 -19.80 -1.53
C ARG A 383 12.03 -19.06 -2.74
N GLY A 384 13.01 -19.63 -3.44
CA GLY A 384 13.73 -18.96 -4.53
C GLY A 384 15.16 -18.62 -4.15
N SER A 385 15.83 -17.80 -4.96
CA SER A 385 17.25 -17.44 -4.73
C SER A 385 17.37 -16.10 -4.02
N VAL A 386 18.29 -15.99 -3.07
CA VAL A 386 18.66 -14.72 -2.42
C VAL A 386 20.17 -14.52 -2.55
N LEU A 387 20.56 -13.50 -3.31
CA LEU A 387 21.93 -13.28 -3.76
C LEU A 387 22.44 -11.90 -3.29
N SER A 388 23.44 -11.87 -2.41
CA SER A 388 24.15 -10.65 -1.99
C SER A 388 25.54 -10.55 -2.61
N GLY A 389 25.92 -9.34 -3.03
CA GLY A 389 27.25 -8.99 -3.54
C GLY A 389 28.30 -8.68 -2.45
N ASN A 390 27.91 -8.22 -1.25
CA ASN A 390 28.85 -7.68 -0.26
C ASN A 390 28.48 -7.96 1.22
N ASN A 391 28.50 -9.22 1.64
CA ASN A 391 28.35 -9.65 3.05
C ASN A 391 27.17 -9.00 3.81
N GLY A 392 26.17 -8.47 3.10
CA GLY A 392 24.92 -7.97 3.66
C GLY A 392 23.96 -9.15 3.75
N ILE A 393 24.12 -9.89 4.85
CA ILE A 393 23.57 -11.24 5.04
C ILE A 393 22.15 -11.13 5.63
N TYR A 394 21.08 -11.54 4.94
CA TYR A 394 19.77 -11.80 5.58
C TYR A 394 18.93 -12.87 4.84
N GLY A 395 19.25 -14.15 5.00
CA GLY A 395 18.39 -15.20 4.44
C GLY A 395 17.03 -15.35 5.15
N ALA A 396 16.14 -16.10 4.49
CA ALA A 396 14.87 -16.62 4.96
C ALA A 396 13.75 -15.61 5.28
N ALA A 397 13.90 -14.93 6.40
CA ALA A 397 12.99 -13.93 6.94
C ALA A 397 13.77 -12.81 7.65
N GLY A 398 15.09 -12.72 7.38
CA GLY A 398 16.05 -11.95 8.14
C GLY A 398 15.96 -10.44 7.94
N LEU A 399 16.08 -9.73 9.07
CA LEU A 399 15.95 -8.28 9.25
C LEU A 399 17.34 -7.62 9.36
N SER A 400 17.52 -6.45 8.73
CA SER A 400 18.73 -5.61 8.77
C SER A 400 18.53 -4.30 9.55
N ASP A 401 19.53 -3.90 10.35
CA ASP A 401 19.67 -2.54 10.92
C ASP A 401 20.95 -1.80 10.43
N ARG A 402 21.70 -2.33 9.44
CA ARG A 402 22.88 -1.62 8.91
C ARG A 402 22.54 -0.63 7.79
N GLY A 403 21.80 0.40 8.14
CA GLY A 403 21.55 1.59 7.33
C GLY A 403 21.04 2.71 8.23
N GLY A 404 21.96 3.45 8.85
CA GLY A 404 21.69 4.31 10.00
C GLY A 404 20.44 5.20 9.90
N ILE A 405 19.66 5.16 10.99
CA ILE A 405 18.96 6.26 11.69
C ILE A 405 18.36 5.77 13.02
N MET A 406 18.30 4.47 13.31
CA MET A 406 17.62 3.95 14.51
C MET A 406 18.53 3.18 15.47
N SER A 407 19.66 3.78 15.89
CA SER A 407 20.43 3.26 17.02
C SER A 407 19.82 3.71 18.35
N GLY A 408 19.19 2.81 19.09
CA GLY A 408 18.66 3.09 20.43
C GLY A 408 18.19 1.83 21.15
N ASP A 409 18.16 1.89 22.48
CA ASP A 409 17.76 0.80 23.38
C ASP A 409 16.26 0.40 23.28
N GLU A 410 15.48 1.04 22.40
CA GLU A 410 14.00 1.02 22.38
C GLU A 410 13.37 0.34 21.14
N VAL A 411 14.15 -0.20 20.19
CA VAL A 411 13.60 -0.88 19.01
C VAL A 411 13.49 -2.38 19.26
N GLU A 412 12.31 -2.95 19.01
CA GLU A 412 12.02 -4.37 19.23
C GLU A 412 11.55 -5.06 17.94
N THR A 413 12.20 -6.15 17.60
CA THR A 413 11.88 -6.94 16.41
C THR A 413 11.54 -8.38 16.81
N PHE A 414 10.48 -8.92 16.23
CA PHE A 414 9.97 -10.26 16.55
C PHE A 414 9.82 -11.10 15.29
N LEU A 415 10.26 -12.36 15.35
CA LEU A 415 10.13 -13.30 14.24
C LEU A 415 9.50 -14.61 14.70
N TYR A 416 8.35 -14.93 14.13
CA TYR A 416 7.53 -16.05 14.55
C TYR A 416 7.07 -16.92 13.39
N ASN A 417 6.96 -18.23 13.65
CA ASN A 417 6.25 -19.17 12.80
C ASN A 417 6.56 -19.06 11.30
N SER A 418 7.84 -18.93 10.95
CA SER A 418 8.27 -18.59 9.60
C SER A 418 9.29 -19.60 9.10
N TYR A 419 9.33 -19.87 7.79
CA TYR A 419 10.31 -20.80 7.25
C TYR A 419 11.01 -20.30 5.98
N SER A 420 12.15 -20.91 5.66
CA SER A 420 12.82 -20.69 4.38
C SER A 420 13.39 -21.94 3.75
N ALA A 421 13.18 -22.01 2.45
CA ALA A 421 13.77 -22.98 1.55
C ALA A 421 14.50 -22.28 0.39
N CYS A 422 15.08 -21.11 0.66
CA CYS A 422 15.81 -20.34 -0.34
C CYS A 422 17.20 -20.93 -0.63
N THR A 423 17.63 -20.84 -1.89
CA THR A 423 19.05 -20.94 -2.26
C THR A 423 19.74 -19.63 -1.91
N LEU A 424 20.82 -19.70 -1.13
CA LEU A 424 21.52 -18.52 -0.62
C LEU A 424 22.92 -18.46 -1.22
N SER A 425 23.35 -17.26 -1.66
CA SER A 425 24.77 -17.08 -1.99
C SER A 425 25.64 -17.21 -0.74
N GLU A 426 26.93 -17.54 -0.89
CA GLU A 426 27.87 -17.61 0.24
C GLU A 426 27.88 -16.34 1.10
N LYS A 427 27.58 -15.19 0.48
CA LYS A 427 27.53 -13.87 1.11
C LYS A 427 26.15 -13.48 1.65
N ALA A 428 25.08 -14.15 1.24
CA ALA A 428 23.71 -13.86 1.68
C ALA A 428 23.34 -14.57 2.99
N GLY A 429 23.93 -15.74 3.23
CA GLY A 429 23.78 -16.58 4.43
C GLY A 429 22.37 -16.94 4.91
N GLY A 430 22.27 -17.79 5.94
CA GLY A 430 21.02 -18.46 6.39
C GLY A 430 19.99 -17.57 7.09
N LEU A 431 20.29 -17.19 8.34
CA LEU A 431 19.52 -16.28 9.18
C LEU A 431 20.55 -15.39 9.88
N SER A 432 20.37 -14.07 9.79
CA SER A 432 21.31 -13.08 10.34
C SER A 432 20.59 -12.12 11.28
N TYR A 433 21.30 -11.73 12.34
CA TYR A 433 20.76 -10.99 13.47
C TYR A 433 20.91 -9.48 13.29
N SER A 434 20.00 -8.76 13.94
CA SER A 434 20.14 -7.35 14.31
C SER A 434 20.19 -7.25 15.83
N ASP A 435 20.90 -6.26 16.37
CA ASP A 435 20.90 -5.95 17.82
C ASP A 435 19.49 -5.57 18.36
N THR A 436 18.52 -5.41 17.45
CA THR A 436 17.10 -5.16 17.72
C THR A 436 16.24 -6.41 17.82
N MET A 437 16.77 -7.62 17.58
CA MET A 437 15.99 -8.85 17.65
C MET A 437 15.65 -9.19 19.11
N THR A 438 14.37 -9.10 19.44
CA THR A 438 13.82 -9.32 20.77
C THR A 438 13.42 -10.77 20.98
N GLU A 439 12.72 -11.36 20.02
CA GLU A 439 12.24 -12.74 20.14
C GLU A 439 12.22 -13.48 18.80
N MET A 440 12.51 -14.79 18.88
CA MET A 440 12.41 -15.71 17.77
C MET A 440 11.81 -17.05 18.23
N ASP A 441 10.62 -17.39 17.71
CA ASP A 441 9.94 -18.66 17.99
C ASP A 441 9.50 -19.38 16.70
N SER A 442 9.73 -20.69 16.65
CA SER A 442 9.21 -21.57 15.60
C SER A 442 9.65 -21.14 14.20
N VAL A 443 10.97 -20.93 14.04
CA VAL A 443 11.59 -20.52 12.77
C VAL A 443 12.36 -21.68 12.15
N PHE A 444 12.06 -22.04 10.91
CA PHE A 444 12.64 -23.21 10.24
C PHE A 444 13.45 -22.81 9.00
N TYR A 445 14.57 -23.49 8.74
CA TYR A 445 15.35 -23.24 7.53
C TYR A 445 15.95 -24.53 6.97
N GLN A 446 15.96 -24.65 5.64
CA GLN A 446 16.51 -25.81 4.95
C GLN A 446 18.04 -25.86 5.11
N SER A 447 18.56 -26.96 5.67
CA SER A 447 19.96 -27.05 6.11
C SER A 447 20.98 -27.14 4.99
N ASP A 448 20.58 -27.61 3.82
CA ASP A 448 21.42 -27.86 2.64
C ASP A 448 21.63 -26.62 1.75
N THR A 449 20.71 -25.66 1.82
CA THR A 449 20.80 -24.40 1.06
C THR A 449 21.33 -23.23 1.90
N ALA A 450 21.37 -23.39 3.22
CA ALA A 450 21.81 -22.36 4.14
C ALA A 450 23.34 -22.31 4.29
N VAL A 451 23.89 -21.09 4.32
CA VAL A 451 25.34 -20.85 4.45
C VAL A 451 25.62 -19.95 5.66
N GLY A 452 26.24 -20.48 6.71
CA GLY A 452 26.67 -19.70 7.89
C GLY A 452 25.52 -19.23 8.80
N TYR A 453 25.65 -19.45 10.11
CA TYR A 453 24.68 -19.01 11.12
C TYR A 453 25.36 -18.16 12.18
N TYR A 454 24.76 -17.02 12.52
CA TYR A 454 25.28 -16.13 13.55
C TYR A 454 24.17 -15.80 14.52
N PHE A 455 24.00 -16.59 15.59
CA PHE A 455 22.96 -16.36 16.59
C PHE A 455 23.46 -15.49 17.74
N ASN A 456 23.07 -14.20 17.81
CA ASN A 456 23.45 -13.35 18.95
C ASN A 456 22.34 -12.38 19.38
N ARG A 457 21.77 -12.63 20.56
CA ARG A 457 20.70 -11.84 21.19
C ARG A 457 21.24 -10.65 22.00
N ARG A 458 20.39 -9.65 22.20
CA ARG A 458 20.41 -8.81 23.42
C ARG A 458 19.81 -9.68 24.55
N ASP A 459 20.64 -10.29 25.40
CA ASP A 459 20.23 -10.95 26.66
C ASP A 459 19.74 -12.43 26.65
N GLY A 460 20.24 -13.25 25.74
CA GLY A 460 20.77 -14.59 26.11
C GLY A 460 19.85 -15.81 26.36
N VAL A 461 18.51 -15.77 26.38
CA VAL A 461 17.70 -17.03 26.43
C VAL A 461 16.42 -16.98 25.59
N GLN A 462 16.47 -17.62 24.40
CA GLN A 462 15.42 -18.30 23.60
C GLN A 462 15.56 -18.04 22.09
N ASP A 463 16.41 -18.82 21.42
CA ASP A 463 16.30 -18.96 19.97
C ASP A 463 15.69 -20.34 19.69
N LYS A 464 14.43 -20.37 19.22
CA LYS A 464 13.80 -21.61 18.73
C LYS A 464 13.83 -21.59 17.19
N SER A 465 15.04 -21.60 16.65
CA SER A 465 15.26 -21.82 15.23
C SER A 465 15.73 -23.25 14.97
N PHE A 466 15.31 -23.81 13.84
CA PHE A 466 15.50 -25.22 13.52
C PHE A 466 16.07 -25.37 12.11
N ALA A 467 17.30 -25.89 12.03
CA ALA A 467 17.82 -26.45 10.80
C ALA A 467 17.08 -27.75 10.49
N VAL A 468 16.47 -27.84 9.31
CA VAL A 468 15.65 -28.98 8.90
C VAL A 468 16.07 -29.46 7.52
N SER A 469 15.97 -30.77 7.25
CA SER A 469 16.18 -31.28 5.90
C SER A 469 15.00 -30.92 4.99
N GLU A 470 15.22 -30.99 3.67
CA GLU A 470 14.14 -30.89 2.68
C GLU A 470 13.01 -31.90 2.98
N GLU A 471 13.39 -33.13 3.38
CA GLU A 471 12.44 -34.21 3.69
C GLU A 471 11.58 -33.89 4.92
N GLN A 472 12.13 -33.20 5.92
CA GLN A 472 11.37 -32.77 7.09
C GLN A 472 10.37 -31.66 6.75
N LEU A 473 10.79 -30.67 5.95
CA LEU A 473 9.91 -29.60 5.49
C LEU A 473 8.75 -30.13 4.65
N THR A 474 9.03 -31.08 3.76
CA THR A 474 8.03 -31.68 2.85
C THR A 474 7.25 -32.85 3.46
N GLY A 475 7.74 -33.42 4.56
CA GLY A 475 7.22 -34.63 5.21
C GLY A 475 6.07 -34.42 6.20
N ARG A 476 5.42 -33.25 6.20
CA ARG A 476 4.37 -32.79 7.15
C ARG A 476 4.80 -32.51 8.59
N GLU A 477 5.95 -33.01 9.07
CA GLU A 477 6.41 -32.76 10.45
C GLU A 477 6.47 -31.26 10.76
N ILE A 478 7.05 -30.47 9.85
CA ILE A 478 7.15 -29.01 10.03
C ILE A 478 5.79 -28.33 9.82
N LEU A 479 4.98 -28.81 8.88
CA LEU A 479 3.62 -28.31 8.67
C LEU A 479 2.76 -28.41 9.95
N ASP A 480 2.85 -29.54 10.65
CA ASP A 480 2.11 -29.74 11.90
C ASP A 480 2.61 -28.82 13.02
N GLN A 481 3.91 -28.57 13.10
CA GLN A 481 4.49 -27.62 14.06
C GLN A 481 4.06 -26.18 13.77
N LEU A 482 4.11 -25.77 12.50
CA LEU A 482 3.66 -24.46 12.06
C LEU A 482 2.18 -24.22 12.39
N ASN A 483 1.34 -25.23 12.20
CA ASN A 483 -0.08 -25.16 12.55
C ASN A 483 -0.35 -25.20 14.06
N ALA A 484 0.44 -25.97 14.83
CA ALA A 484 0.34 -25.98 16.29
C ALA A 484 0.68 -24.61 16.90
N TYR A 485 1.61 -23.87 16.30
CA TYR A 485 1.89 -22.49 16.69
C TYR A 485 0.66 -21.60 16.50
N VAL A 486 0.02 -21.64 15.32
CA VAL A 486 -1.18 -20.85 14.99
C VAL A 486 -2.32 -21.16 15.96
N ASP A 487 -2.55 -22.44 16.24
CA ASP A 487 -3.58 -22.88 17.20
C ASP A 487 -3.31 -22.39 18.63
N GLY A 488 -2.04 -22.22 19.00
CA GLY A 488 -1.61 -21.70 20.32
C GLY A 488 -1.56 -20.17 20.42
N HIS A 489 -1.44 -19.47 19.30
CA HIS A 489 -1.29 -18.01 19.22
C HIS A 489 -2.21 -17.44 18.13
N PRO A 490 -3.54 -17.44 18.33
CA PRO A 490 -4.49 -17.02 17.29
C PRO A 490 -4.46 -15.50 17.00
N ALA A 491 -3.73 -14.72 17.80
CA ALA A 491 -3.61 -13.27 17.69
C ALA A 491 -2.14 -12.83 17.74
N LEU A 492 -1.89 -11.63 17.23
CA LEU A 492 -0.57 -10.99 17.30
C LEU A 492 -0.19 -10.62 18.75
N PRO A 493 1.11 -10.43 19.03
CA PRO A 493 1.56 -9.87 20.30
C PRO A 493 0.89 -8.54 20.63
N GLU A 494 0.65 -8.29 21.93
CA GLU A 494 0.08 -7.03 22.40
C GLU A 494 0.94 -5.82 22.00
N GLY A 495 0.32 -4.71 21.58
CA GLY A 495 1.02 -3.49 21.19
C GLY A 495 1.60 -3.49 19.77
N CYS A 496 1.24 -4.47 18.94
CA CYS A 496 1.31 -4.29 17.48
C CYS A 496 0.34 -3.17 17.06
N ALA A 497 0.61 -2.48 15.93
CA ALA A 497 -0.18 -1.32 15.48
C ALA A 497 -1.69 -1.55 15.63
N GLU A 498 -2.48 -0.53 16.05
CA GLU A 498 -3.93 -0.69 16.27
C GLU A 498 -4.68 -1.23 15.02
N GLY A 499 -4.15 -1.03 13.81
CA GLY A 499 -4.69 -1.64 12.57
C GLY A 499 -4.46 -3.15 12.45
N ALA A 500 -3.55 -3.72 13.23
CA ALA A 500 -3.22 -5.14 13.21
C ALA A 500 -4.25 -6.03 13.93
N GLU A 501 -5.25 -5.46 14.60
CA GLU A 501 -6.37 -6.23 15.20
C GLU A 501 -7.17 -7.02 14.15
N GLU A 502 -7.12 -6.61 12.88
CA GLU A 502 -7.73 -7.35 11.77
C GLU A 502 -6.89 -8.54 11.28
N VAL A 503 -5.63 -8.67 11.73
CA VAL A 503 -4.72 -9.73 11.27
C VAL A 503 -4.91 -10.99 12.10
N VAL A 504 -5.41 -12.04 11.43
CA VAL A 504 -5.49 -13.39 11.99
C VAL A 504 -4.34 -14.22 11.43
N LEU A 505 -3.74 -15.07 12.26
CA LEU A 505 -2.76 -16.03 11.77
C LEU A 505 -3.45 -17.13 10.97
N ASP A 506 -3.12 -17.23 9.69
CA ASP A 506 -3.67 -18.26 8.82
C ASP A 506 -3.04 -19.63 9.07
N LYS A 507 -3.82 -20.69 8.78
CA LYS A 507 -3.30 -22.06 8.82
C LYS A 507 -2.49 -22.35 7.58
N TRP A 508 -1.42 -23.12 7.78
CA TRP A 508 -0.61 -23.67 6.71
C TRP A 508 -1.28 -24.89 6.09
N LYS A 509 -1.18 -25.01 4.77
CA LYS A 509 -1.59 -26.18 3.99
C LYS A 509 -0.36 -26.85 3.37
N ALA A 510 -0.49 -28.12 2.98
CA ALA A 510 0.54 -28.78 2.18
C ALA A 510 0.42 -28.35 0.71
N GLY A 511 1.45 -27.71 0.17
CA GLY A 511 1.50 -27.32 -1.24
C GLY A 511 1.68 -28.51 -2.17
N ASN A 512 1.49 -28.29 -3.47
CA ASN A 512 1.64 -29.31 -4.51
C ASN A 512 3.08 -29.88 -4.59
N ASP A 513 4.07 -29.11 -4.17
CA ASP A 513 5.48 -29.50 -4.07
C ASP A 513 5.84 -30.11 -2.71
N GLY A 514 4.85 -30.31 -1.83
CA GLY A 514 5.00 -30.85 -0.49
C GLY A 514 5.38 -29.81 0.58
N TYR A 515 5.80 -28.60 0.19
CA TYR A 515 6.19 -27.58 1.17
C TYR A 515 4.95 -26.96 1.83
N PRO A 516 5.04 -26.49 3.09
CA PRO A 516 3.98 -25.72 3.72
C PRO A 516 3.69 -24.44 2.93
N VAL A 517 2.43 -24.08 2.69
CA VAL A 517 2.05 -22.85 1.99
C VAL A 517 0.80 -22.25 2.61
N PHE A 518 0.60 -20.94 2.40
CA PHE A 518 -0.72 -20.32 2.49
C PHE A 518 -1.34 -20.38 1.10
N GLU A 519 -2.47 -21.07 0.96
CA GLU A 519 -3.31 -20.94 -0.23
C GLU A 519 -4.40 -19.92 0.09
N TRP A 520 -4.37 -18.80 -0.62
CA TRP A 520 -5.47 -17.83 -0.66
C TRP A 520 -6.60 -18.47 -1.47
N GLU A 521 -7.72 -18.78 -0.82
CA GLU A 521 -8.95 -19.22 -1.51
C GLU A 521 -9.67 -18.05 -2.18
#